data_AF-A0AA41VZN2-F1
#
_entry.id   AF-A0AA41VZN2-F1
#
_cell.length_a   1.000
_cell.length_b   1.000
_cell.length_c   1.000
_cell.angle_alpha   90.00
_cell.angle_beta   90.00
_cell.angle_gamma   90.00
#
_symmetry.space_group_name_H-M   'P 1'
#
loop_
_entity.id
_entity.type
_entity.pdbx_description
1 polymer ?
#
loop_
_entity_poly.entity_id
_entity_poly.type
_entity_poly.pdbx_seq_one_letter_code
_entity_poly.pdbx_strand_id
1 'polypeptide(L)'
;MEKDGHASKRQTSKLSELVRVKAKKTKAISGDDDLPKRDDIGERRRKNELRVLAKAGGGSMNDDNDDNEEGDVNEGNPGARKRRRADIEDDDVEAEESENEYYELAKQKRAVKLSAKAELYSRTSALPSLAETEEVEDGKRHITQQMLKNRGLTRPRNKNKKNPRTNYKEKHKKAVTRRKGQVRDVKKPMGPYGGEASGINAKISRSTRFKS
;
A
#
# COMPACT_ATOMS: atom_id res chain seq x y z
N MET A 1 -86.12 3.15 -3.43
CA MET A 1 -85.31 1.91 -3.41
C MET A 1 -84.01 2.25 -4.12
N GLU A 2 -82.95 2.50 -3.36
CA GLU A 2 -81.80 1.56 -3.22
C GLU A 2 -80.99 1.48 -4.54
N LYS A 3 -79.69 1.73 -4.65
CA LYS A 3 -78.56 1.70 -3.69
C LYS A 3 -77.41 2.57 -4.17
N ASP A 4 -76.55 2.88 -3.20
CA ASP A 4 -75.24 3.51 -3.32
C ASP A 4 -74.28 2.81 -4.27
N GLY A 5 -73.40 3.61 -4.89
CA GLY A 5 -72.25 3.14 -5.65
C GLY A 5 -71.10 4.14 -5.56
N HIS A 6 -70.42 4.19 -4.41
CA HIS A 6 -69.17 4.93 -4.25
C HIS A 6 -68.06 4.29 -5.11
N ALA A 7 -67.77 4.87 -6.27
CA ALA A 7 -66.61 4.51 -7.08
C ALA A 7 -65.33 5.10 -6.46
N SER A 8 -64.64 4.28 -5.67
CA SER A 8 -63.27 4.51 -5.20
C SER A 8 -62.33 4.74 -6.40
N LYS A 9 -61.94 5.99 -6.65
CA LYS A 9 -60.82 6.32 -7.54
C LYS A 9 -59.53 5.87 -6.86
N ARG A 10 -59.08 4.65 -7.15
CA ARG A 10 -57.72 4.20 -6.80
C ARG A 10 -56.73 5.12 -7.51
N GLN A 11 -56.13 6.04 -6.76
CA GLN A 11 -54.95 6.78 -7.18
C GLN A 11 -53.88 5.72 -7.50
N THR A 12 -53.62 5.47 -8.79
CA THR A 12 -52.50 4.63 -9.18
C THR A 12 -51.24 5.42 -8.84
N SER A 13 -50.65 5.17 -7.67
CA SER A 13 -49.35 5.70 -7.30
C SER A 13 -48.37 5.29 -8.39
N LYS A 14 -47.93 6.25 -9.20
CA LYS A 14 -46.90 6.03 -10.22
C LYS A 14 -45.62 5.62 -9.48
N LEU A 15 -45.37 4.31 -9.40
CA LEU A 15 -44.15 3.73 -8.83
C LEU A 15 -42.86 4.26 -9.51
N SER A 16 -43.00 4.85 -10.70
CA SER A 16 -41.92 5.49 -11.44
C SER A 16 -41.36 6.77 -10.81
N GLU A 17 -42.07 7.41 -9.86
CA GLU A 17 -41.53 8.57 -9.13
C GLU A 17 -40.81 8.17 -7.83
N LEU A 18 -41.08 6.99 -7.28
CA LEU A 18 -40.48 6.53 -6.02
C LEU A 18 -39.11 5.86 -6.23
N VAL A 19 -38.84 5.35 -7.44
CA VAL A 19 -37.53 4.79 -7.79
C VAL A 19 -36.83 5.75 -8.76
N ARG A 20 -36.09 6.72 -8.21
CA ARG A 20 -35.05 7.41 -8.99
C ARG A 20 -33.93 6.41 -9.26
N VAL A 21 -34.07 5.62 -10.32
CA VAL A 21 -32.96 4.81 -10.82
C VAL A 21 -31.91 5.81 -11.30
N LYS A 22 -30.83 6.00 -10.54
CA LYS A 22 -29.65 6.74 -10.99
C LYS A 22 -29.15 6.00 -12.24
N ALA A 23 -29.47 6.53 -13.42
CA ALA A 23 -28.98 5.99 -14.67
C ALA A 23 -27.45 6.00 -14.61
N LYS A 24 -26.83 4.82 -14.54
CA LYS A 24 -25.38 4.67 -14.65
C LYS A 24 -25.02 5.13 -16.06
N LYS A 25 -24.46 6.33 -16.17
CA LYS A 25 -23.92 6.85 -17.43
C LYS A 25 -22.97 5.78 -17.97
N THR A 26 -23.31 5.20 -19.12
CA THR A 26 -22.39 4.31 -19.83
C THR A 26 -21.15 5.14 -20.14
N LYS A 27 -19.99 4.77 -19.59
CA LYS A 27 -18.72 5.42 -19.91
C LYS A 27 -18.49 5.22 -21.40
N ALA A 28 -18.75 6.27 -22.19
CA ALA A 28 -18.39 6.27 -23.59
C ALA A 28 -16.87 6.14 -23.63
N ILE A 29 -16.37 5.16 -24.37
CA ILE A 29 -14.92 4.98 -24.58
C ILE A 29 -14.50 6.04 -25.60
N SER A 30 -14.43 7.29 -25.16
CA SER A 30 -13.70 8.35 -25.84
C SER A 30 -12.24 8.28 -25.40
N GLY A 31 -11.31 8.28 -26.36
CA GLY A 31 -9.87 8.25 -26.09
C GLY A 31 -9.30 9.57 -25.58
N ASP A 32 -10.17 10.51 -25.17
CA ASP A 32 -9.86 11.88 -24.77
C ASP A 32 -10.64 12.25 -23.50
N ASP A 33 -10.84 11.28 -22.60
CA ASP A 33 -11.33 11.56 -21.27
C ASP A 33 -10.18 12.17 -20.46
N ASP A 34 -10.21 13.50 -20.32
CA ASP A 34 -9.21 14.26 -19.58
C ASP A 34 -9.02 13.70 -18.16
N LEU A 35 -7.77 13.35 -17.85
CA LEU A 35 -7.39 12.99 -16.49
C LEU A 35 -7.49 14.21 -15.58
N PRO A 36 -7.95 14.06 -14.32
CA PRO A 36 -7.99 15.17 -13.39
C PRO A 36 -6.59 15.77 -13.25
N LYS A 37 -6.51 17.09 -13.40
CA LYS A 37 -5.24 17.82 -13.23
C LYS A 37 -4.72 17.55 -11.82
N ARG A 38 -3.43 17.25 -11.73
CA ARG A 38 -2.78 16.96 -10.45
C ARG A 38 -2.63 18.26 -9.66
N ASP A 39 -3.30 18.35 -8.52
CA ASP A 39 -3.18 19.48 -7.58
C ASP A 39 -1.72 19.76 -7.22
N ASP A 40 -1.36 21.04 -7.14
CA ASP A 40 -0.06 21.49 -6.67
C ASP A 40 0.16 21.08 -5.20
N ILE A 41 1.43 20.95 -4.81
CA ILE A 41 1.80 20.43 -3.48
C ILE A 41 1.17 21.28 -2.35
N GLY A 42 1.05 22.60 -2.55
CA GLY A 42 0.40 23.50 -1.60
C GLY A 42 -1.10 23.26 -1.47
N GLU A 43 -1.80 23.03 -2.59
CA GLU A 43 -3.24 22.76 -2.61
C GLU A 43 -3.57 21.44 -1.94
N ARG A 44 -2.76 20.41 -2.20
CA ARG A 44 -2.89 19.10 -1.55
C ARG A 44 -2.72 19.18 -0.04
N ARG A 45 -1.77 20.00 0.43
CA ARG A 45 -1.55 20.24 1.85
C ARG A 45 -2.77 20.93 2.49
N ARG A 46 -3.26 22.02 1.89
CA ARG A 46 -4.47 22.72 2.37
C ARG A 46 -5.70 21.82 2.43
N LYS A 47 -5.92 21.00 1.40
CA LYS A 47 -7.05 20.05 1.36
C LYS A 47 -6.95 18.99 2.46
N ASN A 48 -5.74 18.50 2.74
CA ASN A 48 -5.51 17.56 3.82
C ASN A 48 -5.74 18.22 5.19
N GLU A 49 -5.24 19.43 5.40
CA GLU A 49 -5.47 20.20 6.63
C GLU A 49 -6.97 20.44 6.87
N LEU A 50 -7.71 20.85 5.85
CA LEU A 50 -9.17 20.98 5.91
C LEU A 50 -9.88 19.66 6.22
N ARG A 51 -9.43 18.54 5.62
CA ARG A 51 -10.00 17.21 5.89
C ARG A 51 -9.71 16.75 7.32
N VAL A 52 -8.51 17.01 7.81
CA VAL A 52 -8.11 16.69 9.19
C VAL A 52 -8.89 17.55 10.18
N LEU A 53 -9.07 18.85 9.89
CA LEU A 53 -9.88 19.76 10.70
C LEU A 53 -11.36 19.36 10.69
N ALA A 54 -11.94 19.02 9.54
CA ALA A 54 -13.32 18.53 9.44
C ALA A 54 -13.50 17.20 10.20
N LYS A 55 -12.51 16.31 10.14
CA LYS A 55 -12.53 15.03 10.87
C LYS A 55 -12.29 15.19 12.37
N ALA A 56 -11.55 16.21 12.79
CA ALA A 56 -11.32 16.56 14.18
C ALA A 56 -12.50 17.37 14.78
N GLY A 57 -13.24 18.10 13.94
CA GLY A 57 -14.29 19.03 14.36
C GLY A 57 -15.67 18.43 14.62
N GLY A 58 -15.93 17.17 14.28
CA GLY A 58 -17.19 16.53 14.68
C GLY A 58 -17.62 15.40 13.77
N GLY A 59 -17.72 14.19 14.34
CA GLY A 59 -18.57 13.16 13.79
C GLY A 59 -20.03 13.56 13.98
N SER A 60 -20.67 14.06 12.93
CA SER A 60 -22.13 14.13 12.85
C SER A 60 -22.62 12.92 12.04
N MET A 61 -23.46 12.13 12.68
CA MET A 61 -24.18 11.00 12.13
C MET A 61 -25.19 11.55 11.10
N ASN A 62 -25.02 11.25 9.81
CA ASN A 62 -26.09 10.99 8.84
C ASN A 62 -25.55 10.76 7.41
N ASP A 63 -26.06 9.69 6.82
CA ASP A 63 -26.45 9.52 5.42
C ASP A 63 -25.36 9.32 4.34
N ASP A 64 -25.19 8.04 3.99
CA ASP A 64 -25.21 7.47 2.65
C ASP A 64 -24.50 8.22 1.52
N ASN A 65 -23.34 7.69 1.12
CA ASN A 65 -22.93 7.38 -0.26
C ASN A 65 -21.44 6.97 -0.20
N ASP A 66 -21.16 5.72 0.14
CA ASP A 66 -19.82 5.14 -0.02
C ASP A 66 -19.70 4.62 -1.45
N ASP A 67 -19.21 5.49 -2.33
CA ASP A 67 -18.80 5.13 -3.67
C ASP A 67 -17.63 4.14 -3.57
N ASN A 68 -17.84 2.98 -4.17
CA ASN A 68 -16.85 1.92 -4.36
C ASN A 68 -15.59 2.49 -5.04
N GLU A 69 -14.53 2.71 -4.27
CA GLU A 69 -13.16 2.75 -4.78
C GLU A 69 -12.52 1.40 -4.43
N GLU A 70 -12.53 0.48 -5.39
CA GLU A 70 -11.81 -0.79 -5.29
C GLU A 70 -10.31 -0.51 -5.11
N GLY A 71 -9.88 -0.63 -3.86
CA GLY A 71 -8.48 -0.64 -3.46
C GLY A 71 -8.23 -1.90 -2.64
N ASP A 72 -7.72 -2.91 -3.33
CA ASP A 72 -7.00 -4.10 -2.82
C ASP A 72 -6.52 -3.93 -1.37
N VAL A 73 -7.28 -4.52 -0.43
CA VAL A 73 -6.98 -4.48 1.00
C VAL A 73 -6.10 -5.67 1.34
N ASN A 74 -4.80 -5.45 1.25
CA ASN A 74 -3.77 -6.30 1.85
C ASN A 74 -4.07 -6.49 3.36
N GLU A 75 -4.33 -7.73 3.75
CA GLU A 75 -4.55 -8.15 5.14
C GLU A 75 -3.35 -7.77 6.02
N GLY A 76 -3.51 -6.79 6.90
CA GLY A 76 -2.38 -6.45 7.78
C GLY A 76 -2.57 -5.38 8.85
N ASN A 77 -3.78 -4.94 9.19
CA ASN A 77 -3.91 -4.00 10.32
C ASN A 77 -5.30 -4.00 11.00
N PRO A 78 -5.51 -4.76 12.09
CA PRO A 78 -6.72 -4.65 12.91
C PRO A 78 -6.54 -3.53 13.93
N GLY A 79 -6.49 -2.30 13.45
CA GLY A 79 -6.22 -1.11 14.26
C GLY A 79 -7.31 -0.06 14.13
N ALA A 80 -8.58 -0.40 14.38
CA ALA A 80 -9.65 0.49 14.87
C ALA A 80 -11.05 -0.09 14.63
N ARG A 81 -11.61 -0.78 15.62
CA ARG A 81 -13.08 -0.84 15.80
C ARG A 81 -13.43 -0.49 17.25
N LYS A 82 -13.66 0.81 17.40
CA LYS A 82 -14.77 1.46 18.11
C LYS A 82 -15.43 0.66 19.25
N ARG A 83 -15.20 1.19 20.45
CA ARG A 83 -15.97 0.97 21.67
C ARG A 83 -17.48 0.94 21.42
N ARG A 84 -18.16 -0.08 21.92
CA ARG A 84 -19.44 0.04 22.65
C ARG A 84 -19.42 -0.99 23.78
N ARG A 85 -19.36 -0.50 25.02
CA ARG A 85 -19.83 -1.23 26.19
C ARG A 85 -21.31 -1.53 25.95
N ALA A 86 -21.68 -2.79 25.98
CA ALA A 86 -23.05 -3.21 26.24
C ALA A 86 -22.91 -4.22 27.36
N ASP A 87 -23.49 -3.84 28.50
CA ASP A 87 -23.59 -4.62 29.71
C ASP A 87 -24.36 -5.91 29.42
N ILE A 88 -23.74 -7.05 29.68
CA ILE A 88 -24.37 -8.37 29.82
C ILE A 88 -23.76 -8.95 31.10
N GLU A 89 -24.39 -8.59 32.22
CA GLU A 89 -24.64 -9.48 33.36
C GLU A 89 -26.04 -10.05 33.04
N ASP A 90 -26.41 -11.32 33.16
CA ASP A 90 -26.05 -12.39 34.09
C ASP A 90 -26.63 -13.71 33.50
N ASP A 91 -26.43 -14.83 34.19
CA ASP A 91 -26.96 -16.19 33.95
C ASP A 91 -26.11 -17.14 33.09
N ASP A 92 -25.17 -17.84 33.74
CA ASP A 92 -25.14 -19.32 33.66
C ASP A 92 -24.32 -19.93 34.81
N VAL A 93 -25.05 -20.31 35.85
CA VAL A 93 -24.96 -21.51 36.68
C VAL A 93 -23.76 -22.45 36.42
N GLU A 94 -22.92 -22.60 37.46
CA GLU A 94 -22.06 -23.75 37.79
C GLU A 94 -20.97 -24.21 36.79
N ALA A 95 -19.79 -23.57 36.84
CA ALA A 95 -18.53 -24.15 36.36
C ALA A 95 -17.27 -23.57 37.06
N GLU A 96 -17.31 -23.36 38.38
CA GLU A 96 -16.33 -22.53 39.10
C GLU A 96 -14.88 -23.07 39.22
N GLU A 97 -14.60 -24.33 38.87
CA GLU A 97 -13.24 -24.88 39.08
C GLU A 97 -12.34 -24.80 37.84
N SER A 98 -12.90 -24.86 36.62
CA SER A 98 -12.10 -24.83 35.38
C SER A 98 -11.83 -23.41 34.85
N GLU A 99 -12.66 -22.43 35.18
CA GLU A 99 -12.55 -21.06 34.66
C GLU A 99 -11.48 -20.23 35.40
N ASN A 100 -11.26 -20.55 36.68
CA ASN A 100 -10.22 -19.96 37.51
C ASN A 100 -8.80 -20.30 37.02
N GLU A 101 -8.55 -21.54 36.59
CA GLU A 101 -7.26 -21.95 36.01
C GLU A 101 -6.94 -21.20 34.71
N TYR A 102 -7.95 -21.01 33.84
CA TYR A 102 -7.78 -20.27 32.60
C TYR A 102 -7.41 -18.79 32.85
N TYR A 103 -8.03 -18.17 33.85
CA TYR A 103 -7.75 -16.79 34.25
C TYR A 103 -6.32 -16.63 34.80
N GLU A 104 -5.86 -17.59 35.61
CA GLU A 104 -4.48 -17.62 36.11
C GLU A 104 -3.46 -17.75 34.97
N LEU A 105 -3.70 -18.65 34.01
CA LEU A 105 -2.85 -18.80 32.83
C LEU A 105 -2.80 -17.51 31.99
N ALA A 106 -3.91 -16.80 31.84
CA ALA A 106 -3.96 -15.52 31.13
C ALA A 106 -3.15 -14.43 31.86
N LYS A 107 -3.23 -14.39 33.19
CA LYS A 107 -2.46 -13.47 34.04
C LYS A 107 -0.95 -13.72 33.94
N GLN A 108 -0.54 -14.99 33.99
CA GLN A 108 0.86 -15.40 33.81
C GLN A 108 1.38 -15.01 32.42
N LYS A 109 0.64 -15.33 31.35
CA LYS A 109 1.00 -14.94 29.97
C LYS A 109 1.17 -13.43 29.81
N ARG A 110 0.30 -12.64 30.45
CA ARG A 110 0.40 -11.17 30.43
C ARG A 110 1.66 -10.68 31.17
N ALA A 111 1.99 -11.27 32.32
CA ALA A 111 3.18 -10.93 33.08
C ALA A 111 4.47 -11.24 32.30
N VAL A 112 4.57 -12.43 31.71
CA VAL A 112 5.71 -12.85 30.87
C VAL A 112 5.87 -11.93 29.66
N LYS A 113 4.76 -11.53 29.02
CA LYS A 113 4.79 -10.58 27.90
C LYS A 113 5.28 -9.20 28.32
N LEU A 114 4.91 -8.75 29.51
CA LEU A 114 5.35 -7.45 30.06
C LEU A 114 6.83 -7.47 30.46
N SER A 115 7.31 -8.54 31.10
CA SER A 115 8.71 -8.67 31.49
C SER A 115 9.64 -8.78 30.27
N ALA A 116 9.29 -9.62 29.28
CA ALA A 116 10.04 -9.72 28.03
C ALA A 116 10.07 -8.39 27.27
N LYS A 117 8.98 -7.62 27.31
CA LYS A 117 8.93 -6.28 26.74
C LYS A 117 9.87 -5.34 27.52
N ALA A 118 9.83 -5.35 28.85
CA ALA A 118 10.70 -4.52 29.66
C ALA A 118 12.20 -4.81 29.40
N GLU A 119 12.59 -6.07 29.27
CA GLU A 119 13.97 -6.49 28.93
C GLU A 119 14.40 -6.04 27.53
N LEU A 120 13.48 -6.11 26.54
CA LEU A 120 13.74 -5.62 25.18
C LEU A 120 13.94 -4.10 25.13
N TYR A 121 13.18 -3.36 25.93
CA TYR A 121 13.22 -1.89 25.97
C TYR A 121 14.13 -1.32 27.07
N SER A 122 14.76 -2.15 27.91
CA SER A 122 15.75 -1.71 28.91
C SER A 122 17.12 -1.39 28.28
N ARG A 123 17.16 -1.12 26.97
CA ARG A 123 18.37 -0.80 26.23
C ARG A 123 18.98 0.46 26.83
N THR A 124 20.07 0.26 27.58
CA THR A 124 20.97 1.35 27.96
C THR A 124 21.34 2.09 26.69
N SER A 125 21.17 3.40 26.71
CA SER A 125 21.66 4.28 25.66
C SER A 125 23.18 4.27 25.71
N ALA A 126 23.78 3.18 25.22
CA ALA A 126 25.20 3.14 24.90
C ALA A 126 25.42 4.20 23.83
N LEU A 127 25.78 5.39 24.29
CA LEU A 127 26.23 6.50 23.48
C LEU A 127 27.29 5.92 22.53
N PRO A 128 27.12 6.03 21.20
CA PRO A 128 28.14 5.56 20.29
C PRO A 128 29.44 6.29 20.65
N SER A 129 30.48 5.50 20.94
CA SER A 129 31.81 5.95 21.31
C SER A 129 32.19 7.18 20.50
N LEU A 130 32.47 8.26 21.21
CA LEU A 130 32.98 9.51 20.67
C LEU A 130 34.16 9.16 19.76
N ALA A 131 33.98 9.30 18.45
CA ALA A 131 34.98 8.90 17.48
C ALA A 131 36.28 9.65 17.79
N GLU A 132 37.32 8.84 18.02
CA GLU A 132 38.72 9.15 18.18
C GLU A 132 39.10 10.42 17.40
N THR A 133 39.44 11.48 18.13
CA THR A 133 40.00 12.70 17.55
C THR A 133 41.31 12.33 16.88
N GLU A 134 41.35 12.33 15.55
CA GLU A 134 42.57 12.16 14.76
C GLU A 134 43.66 13.08 15.34
N GLU A 135 44.71 12.50 15.92
CA GLU A 135 45.80 13.24 16.54
C GLU A 135 46.48 14.12 15.49
N VAL A 136 46.45 15.44 15.74
CA VAL A 136 47.08 16.43 14.88
C VAL A 136 48.58 16.49 15.22
N GLU A 137 49.42 15.87 14.40
CA GLU A 137 50.88 15.75 14.61
C GLU A 137 51.61 17.12 14.76
N ASP A 138 51.10 18.20 14.15
CA ASP A 138 51.75 19.53 14.11
C ASP A 138 51.06 20.57 15.01
N GLY A 139 50.07 20.17 15.83
CA GLY A 139 49.27 21.07 16.69
C GLY A 139 48.40 22.12 15.95
N LYS A 140 48.51 22.23 14.62
CA LYS A 140 47.72 23.13 13.77
C LYS A 140 46.43 22.46 13.30
N ARG A 141 45.29 23.12 13.49
CA ARG A 141 44.00 22.61 12.98
C ARG A 141 43.97 22.59 11.45
N HIS A 142 43.94 21.39 10.86
CA HIS A 142 43.78 21.23 9.42
C HIS A 142 42.33 21.45 8.97
N ILE A 143 42.15 21.87 7.72
CA ILE A 143 40.83 21.99 7.10
C ILE A 143 40.23 20.60 6.83
N THR A 144 38.97 20.38 7.22
CA THR A 144 38.28 19.11 6.97
C THR A 144 37.91 18.96 5.49
N GLN A 145 37.81 17.73 4.99
CA GLN A 145 37.37 17.48 3.61
C GLN A 145 35.99 18.06 3.29
N GLN A 146 35.10 18.14 4.28
CA GLN A 146 33.77 18.72 4.12
C GLN A 146 33.85 20.22 3.84
N MET A 147 34.67 20.94 4.61
CA MET A 147 34.92 22.37 4.41
C MET A 147 35.65 22.62 3.10
N LEU A 148 36.68 21.82 2.78
CA LEU A 148 37.47 21.96 1.55
C LEU A 148 36.64 21.74 0.28
N LYS A 149 35.77 20.72 0.25
CA LYS A 149 34.99 20.38 -0.95
C LYS A 149 33.65 21.10 -1.04
N ASN A 150 33.14 21.66 0.07
CA ASN A 150 31.87 22.37 0.20
C ASN A 150 30.71 21.77 -0.62
N ARG A 151 30.54 20.43 -0.56
CA ARG A 151 29.54 19.72 -1.39
C ARG A 151 28.12 19.88 -0.88
N GLY A 152 27.93 20.17 0.41
CA GLY A 152 26.62 20.28 1.05
C GLY A 152 25.83 18.95 1.09
N LEU A 153 24.52 19.05 1.27
CA LEU A 153 23.60 17.90 1.42
C LEU A 153 23.24 17.26 0.07
N THR A 154 24.23 16.68 -0.62
CA THR A 154 23.97 15.96 -1.89
C THR A 154 23.46 14.54 -1.67
N ARG A 155 22.50 14.10 -2.50
CA ARG A 155 22.06 12.70 -2.53
C ARG A 155 23.20 11.72 -2.87
N PRO A 156 23.17 10.48 -2.37
CA PRO A 156 24.13 9.45 -2.78
C PRO A 156 24.02 9.16 -4.28
N ARG A 157 25.17 8.97 -4.94
CA ARG A 157 25.26 8.65 -6.38
C ARG A 157 25.98 7.33 -6.57
N ASN A 158 25.42 6.47 -7.42
CA ASN A 158 26.01 5.17 -7.76
C ASN A 158 27.44 5.32 -8.31
N LYS A 159 28.34 4.41 -7.91
CA LYS A 159 29.74 4.41 -8.36
C LYS A 159 29.86 4.37 -9.89
N ASN A 160 29.01 3.60 -10.57
CA ASN A 160 29.06 3.45 -12.03
C ASN A 160 28.68 4.73 -12.78
N LYS A 161 27.86 5.59 -12.17
CA LYS A 161 27.50 6.90 -12.75
C LYS A 161 28.61 7.94 -12.62
N LYS A 162 29.64 7.68 -11.80
CA LYS A 162 30.81 8.57 -11.67
C LYS A 162 31.73 8.49 -12.88
N ASN A 163 31.80 7.33 -13.55
CA ASN A 163 32.64 7.12 -14.73
C ASN A 163 31.76 6.88 -15.97
N PRO A 164 31.74 7.81 -16.95
CA PRO A 164 30.94 7.68 -18.16
C PRO A 164 31.16 6.35 -18.90
N ARG A 165 32.42 5.90 -19.01
CA ARG A 165 32.77 4.66 -19.70
C ARG A 165 32.10 3.45 -19.05
N THR A 166 32.20 3.35 -17.73
CA THR A 166 31.62 2.24 -16.96
C THR A 166 30.09 2.25 -17.04
N ASN A 167 29.46 3.43 -16.96
CA ASN A 167 28.02 3.59 -17.11
C ASN A 167 27.54 3.06 -18.48
N TYR A 168 28.17 3.48 -19.57
CA TYR A 168 27.77 3.05 -20.91
C TYR A 168 28.05 1.57 -21.17
N LYS A 169 29.17 1.04 -20.66
CA LYS A 169 29.48 -0.40 -20.71
C LYS A 169 28.38 -1.24 -20.06
N GLU A 170 27.93 -0.84 -18.86
CA GLU A 170 26.87 -1.55 -18.15
C GLU A 170 25.50 -1.36 -18.80
N LYS A 171 25.19 -0.14 -19.28
CA LYS A 171 23.94 0.14 -20.00
C LYS A 171 23.83 -0.75 -21.25
N HIS A 172 24.92 -0.90 -22.01
CA HIS A 172 24.98 -1.80 -23.14
C HIS A 172 24.81 -3.26 -22.73
N LYS A 173 25.54 -3.75 -21.72
CA LYS A 173 25.42 -5.13 -21.21
C LYS A 173 23.98 -5.46 -20.79
N LYS A 174 23.31 -4.55 -20.08
CA LYS A 174 21.91 -4.67 -19.68
C LYS A 174 20.96 -4.67 -20.89
N ALA A 175 21.19 -3.81 -21.86
CA ALA A 175 20.39 -3.76 -23.09
C ALA A 175 20.50 -5.05 -23.91
N VAL A 176 21.73 -5.60 -24.07
CA VAL A 176 21.96 -6.89 -24.74
C VAL A 176 21.23 -8.02 -24.02
N THR A 177 21.29 -8.06 -22.69
CA THR A 177 20.60 -9.09 -21.90
C THR A 177 19.07 -8.99 -22.04
N ARG A 178 18.52 -7.77 -22.01
CA ARG A 178 17.08 -7.53 -22.21
C ARG A 178 16.63 -7.90 -23.62
N ARG A 179 17.44 -7.62 -24.64
CA ARG A 179 17.17 -8.01 -26.04
C ARG A 179 17.03 -9.52 -26.16
N LYS A 180 17.90 -10.30 -25.52
CA LYS A 180 17.83 -11.78 -25.50
C LYS A 180 16.52 -12.34 -24.91
N GLY A 181 15.85 -11.57 -24.06
CA GLY A 181 14.54 -11.92 -23.53
C GLY A 181 13.39 -11.67 -24.51
N GLN A 182 13.49 -10.60 -25.30
CA GLN A 182 12.46 -10.22 -26.27
C GLN A 182 12.59 -10.99 -27.59
N VAL A 183 13.80 -11.13 -28.10
CA VAL A 183 14.13 -11.79 -29.37
C VAL A 183 15.18 -12.85 -29.09
N ARG A 184 14.96 -14.06 -29.63
CA ARG A 184 15.93 -15.13 -29.53
C ARG A 184 17.04 -14.90 -30.56
N ASP A 185 18.28 -14.76 -30.07
CA ASP A 185 19.46 -14.69 -30.93
C ASP A 185 19.71 -16.05 -31.59
N VAL A 186 20.36 -16.03 -32.78
CA VAL A 186 20.77 -17.24 -33.50
C VAL A 186 21.85 -17.97 -32.69
N LYS A 187 21.61 -19.23 -32.35
CA LYS A 187 22.57 -20.09 -31.65
C LYS A 187 23.37 -20.91 -32.67
N LYS A 188 24.70 -20.93 -32.53
CA LYS A 188 25.56 -21.84 -33.29
C LYS A 188 25.57 -23.21 -32.60
N PRO A 189 25.39 -24.33 -33.33
CA PRO A 189 25.49 -25.65 -32.73
C PRO A 189 26.94 -25.90 -32.29
N MET A 190 27.13 -26.35 -31.05
CA MET A 190 28.46 -26.66 -30.51
C MET A 190 28.78 -28.15 -30.53
N GLY A 191 27.80 -29.01 -30.81
CA GLY A 191 27.92 -30.47 -30.76
C GLY A 191 26.66 -31.16 -31.26
N PRO A 192 26.54 -32.50 -31.06
CA PRO A 192 25.35 -33.25 -31.45
C PRO A 192 24.10 -32.75 -30.73
N TYR A 193 22.94 -32.96 -31.34
CA TYR A 193 21.66 -32.49 -30.80
C TYR A 193 21.32 -33.23 -29.50
N GLY A 194 21.27 -32.50 -28.39
CA GLY A 194 20.92 -33.01 -27.06
C GLY A 194 19.47 -32.74 -26.64
N GLY A 195 18.60 -32.31 -27.56
CA GLY A 195 17.24 -31.87 -27.24
C GLY A 195 17.11 -30.38 -26.87
N GLU A 196 15.88 -29.96 -26.59
CA GLU A 196 15.56 -28.57 -26.19
C GLU A 196 15.81 -28.35 -24.69
N ALA A 197 16.97 -27.79 -24.34
CA ALA A 197 17.37 -27.59 -22.93
C ALA A 197 16.41 -26.75 -22.08
N SER A 198 15.63 -25.83 -22.69
CA SER A 198 14.64 -25.00 -21.97
C SER A 198 13.22 -25.57 -22.01
N GLY A 199 13.02 -26.72 -22.65
CA GLY A 199 11.72 -27.36 -22.84
C GLY A 199 10.90 -26.82 -24.02
N ILE A 200 9.90 -27.60 -24.42
CA ILE A 200 8.97 -27.30 -25.52
C ILE A 200 7.60 -27.00 -24.92
N ASN A 201 6.98 -25.88 -25.32
CA ASN A 201 5.59 -25.57 -24.96
C ASN A 201 4.69 -25.73 -26.17
N ALA A 202 3.94 -26.84 -26.21
CA ALA A 202 3.07 -27.20 -27.33
C ALA A 202 1.90 -26.23 -27.57
N LYS A 203 1.50 -25.43 -26.57
CA LYS A 203 0.33 -24.54 -26.67
C LYS A 203 0.63 -23.19 -27.33
N ILE A 204 1.90 -22.84 -27.53
CA ILE A 204 2.30 -21.49 -27.98
C ILE A 204 2.78 -21.54 -29.43
N SER A 205 2.09 -20.81 -30.31
CA SER A 205 2.59 -20.47 -31.65
C SER A 205 3.20 -19.07 -31.67
N ARG A 206 4.41 -18.92 -32.24
CA ARG A 206 5.14 -17.64 -32.37
C ARG A 206 5.28 -17.15 -33.82
N SER A 207 4.51 -17.71 -34.76
CA SER A 207 4.55 -17.29 -36.17
C SER A 207 3.81 -15.97 -36.41
N THR A 208 4.25 -15.22 -37.42
CA THR A 208 3.55 -14.01 -37.89
C THR A 208 2.37 -14.40 -38.77
N ARG A 209 1.15 -14.00 -38.40
CA ARG A 209 -0.06 -14.25 -39.21
C ARG A 209 -0.26 -13.13 -40.24
N PHE A 210 -0.56 -13.51 -41.48
CA PHE A 210 -0.95 -12.55 -42.52
C PHE A 210 -2.36 -12.03 -42.24
N LYS A 211 -2.55 -10.73 -42.42
CA LYS A 211 -3.87 -10.10 -42.40
C LYS A 211 -4.45 -10.19 -43.81
N SER A 212 -5.70 -10.64 -43.93
CA SER A 212 -6.49 -10.56 -45.15
C SER A 212 -6.90 -9.13 -45.45
#